data_AF-A0A173WVP4-F1
#
_entry.id   AF-A0A173WVP4-F1
#
_cell.length_a   1.000
_cell.length_b   1.000
_cell.length_c   1.000
_cell.angle_alpha   90.00
_cell.angle_beta   90.00
_cell.angle_gamma   90.00
#
_symmetry.space_group_name_H-M   'P 1'
#
loop_
_entity.id
_entity.type
_entity.pdbx_description
1 polymer ?
#
loop_
_entity_poly.entity_id
_entity_poly.type
_entity_poly.pdbx_seq_one_letter_code
_entity_poly.pdbx_strand_id
1 'polypeptide(L)'
;MDYKITGYEPAQLFHFFEEVSAIPRGSGNEKGISDFLVAFAKERGLDVYQDEVYNVIIRKPASAGAENAPTVMLQGHIDMVCDKLGSVEHDFTTDGIDLVVKDGVLTANGTTLGADNGIAVALMLTVLNDDSIAHPALECVFTTDEETGLVGAETLDKSQISARTMINLDSEEEGVATVSCAGGVVVTYTCPIVREHKTGSTLTLDISGLLGGHSGSDINLERGNGNLIMARIIDRLMVAGEPAIVSFNGGTKDNAINRECKAVLVYADHAAAEAAAQIAKGIIADVTAELEVFDPGFTCTVEIADDAEVEAMDEKSALALIRALRLAPNGVIRRNVATDGSVEVSSNIGVVATSDDEVKIMLSPRSSITSLQNEFKDRLQTLADVLGFDAKFEFEYPGWSYAEHSPVREVFVESYRELFGSELRIESIHAGLECGLFAEALHGLDAIAVGPTLSDVHTPDESMELASAERFYELLIDVLKRLAA
;
A
#
# COMPACT_ATOMS: atom_id res chain seq x y z
N MET A 1 33.31 13.86 -5.34
CA MET A 1 32.97 12.49 -4.92
C MET A 1 33.65 11.56 -5.92
N ASP A 2 34.24 10.45 -5.47
CA ASP A 2 34.66 9.39 -6.40
C ASP A 2 33.44 8.49 -6.65
N TYR A 3 32.88 8.55 -7.86
CA TYR A 3 31.64 7.86 -8.21
C TYR A 3 31.85 6.34 -8.35
N LYS A 4 30.98 5.57 -7.72
CA LYS A 4 30.98 4.09 -7.71
C LYS A 4 30.25 3.52 -8.93
N ILE A 5 29.21 4.18 -9.41
CA ILE A 5 28.41 3.73 -10.55
C ILE A 5 29.06 4.23 -11.83
N THR A 6 29.61 3.32 -12.62
CA THR A 6 30.34 3.66 -13.86
C THR A 6 29.96 2.72 -14.99
N GLY A 7 30.07 3.21 -16.24
CA GLY A 7 29.76 2.42 -17.44
C GLY A 7 28.29 2.43 -17.85
N TYR A 8 27.50 3.35 -17.30
CA TYR A 8 26.09 3.59 -17.62
C TYR A 8 25.89 5.06 -18.04
N GLU A 9 24.93 5.31 -18.93
CA GLU A 9 24.63 6.60 -19.55
C GLU A 9 23.15 7.02 -19.34
N PRO A 10 22.89 8.33 -19.15
CA PRO A 10 23.88 9.37 -18.98
C PRO A 10 24.57 9.24 -17.62
N ALA A 11 25.90 9.33 -17.59
CA ALA A 11 26.66 9.20 -16.34
C ALA A 11 26.16 10.16 -15.24
N GLN A 12 25.63 11.32 -15.64
CA GLN A 12 25.05 12.31 -14.74
C GLN A 12 23.85 11.79 -13.93
N LEU A 13 23.01 10.92 -14.49
CA LEU A 13 21.91 10.30 -13.75
C LEU A 13 22.42 9.58 -12.51
N PHE A 14 23.42 8.72 -12.71
CA PHE A 14 23.99 7.92 -11.65
C PHE A 14 24.81 8.76 -10.67
N HIS A 15 25.48 9.82 -11.14
CA HIS A 15 26.13 10.77 -10.24
C HIS A 15 25.13 11.45 -9.30
N PHE A 16 23.98 11.91 -9.81
CA PHE A 16 22.93 12.48 -8.96
C PHE A 16 22.36 11.44 -8.00
N PHE A 17 22.19 10.19 -8.42
CA PHE A 17 21.76 9.12 -7.53
C PHE A 17 22.74 8.92 -6.36
N GLU A 18 24.06 8.94 -6.62
CA GLU A 18 25.08 8.85 -5.56
C GLU A 18 25.08 10.09 -4.65
N GLU A 19 24.86 11.28 -5.19
CA GLU A 19 24.73 12.52 -4.39
C GLU A 19 23.49 12.48 -3.48
N VAL A 20 22.34 12.02 -4.00
CA VAL A 20 21.11 11.82 -3.23
C VAL A 20 21.31 10.75 -2.15
N SER A 21 21.95 9.63 -2.49
CA SER A 21 22.24 8.53 -1.55
C SER A 21 23.19 8.93 -0.43
N ALA A 22 24.05 9.93 -0.66
CA ALA A 22 24.96 10.44 0.36
C ALA A 22 24.27 11.33 1.40
N ILE A 23 23.01 11.74 1.17
CA ILE A 23 22.23 12.57 2.08
C ILE A 23 21.28 11.66 2.87
N PRO A 24 21.38 11.63 4.22
CA PRO A 24 20.42 10.90 5.05
C PRO A 24 19.02 11.51 4.85
N ARG A 25 18.04 10.67 4.50
CA ARG A 25 16.70 11.10 4.06
C ARG A 25 15.60 10.13 4.44
N GLY A 26 15.72 9.45 5.58
CA GLY A 26 14.61 8.64 6.11
C GLY A 26 13.34 9.47 6.32
N SER A 27 12.16 8.86 6.28
CA SER A 27 10.88 9.55 6.50
C SER A 27 10.87 10.30 7.84
N GLY A 28 10.49 11.58 7.80
CA GLY A 28 10.61 12.56 8.88
C GLY A 28 12.01 13.23 9.02
N ASN A 29 12.97 12.92 8.16
CA ASN A 29 14.33 13.49 8.11
C ASN A 29 14.71 14.05 6.71
N GLU A 30 13.75 14.64 6.00
CA GLU A 30 13.88 15.03 4.59
C GLU A 30 14.48 16.42 4.39
N LYS A 31 14.66 17.20 5.47
CA LYS A 31 15.13 18.58 5.37
C LYS A 31 16.47 18.68 4.61
N GLY A 32 17.38 17.75 4.85
CA GLY A 32 18.70 17.73 4.21
C GLY A 32 18.60 17.60 2.68
N ILE A 33 17.81 16.64 2.20
CA ILE A 33 17.60 16.42 0.76
C ILE A 33 16.78 17.56 0.14
N SER A 34 15.78 18.08 0.84
CA SER A 34 15.00 19.24 0.40
C SER A 34 15.87 20.50 0.23
N ASP A 35 16.74 20.80 1.21
CA ASP A 35 17.69 21.92 1.12
C ASP A 35 18.65 21.77 -0.07
N PHE A 36 19.10 20.54 -0.36
CA PHE A 36 19.93 20.22 -1.53
C PHE A 36 19.20 20.53 -2.85
N LEU A 37 17.95 20.10 -2.98
CA LEU A 37 17.12 20.39 -4.17
C LEU A 37 16.91 21.90 -4.38
N VAL A 38 16.66 22.64 -3.30
CA VAL A 38 16.51 24.09 -3.34
C VAL A 38 17.81 24.78 -3.76
N ALA A 39 18.96 24.31 -3.25
CA ALA A 39 20.27 24.82 -3.66
C ALA A 39 20.55 24.54 -5.13
N PHE A 40 20.32 23.29 -5.57
CA PHE A 40 20.46 22.86 -6.97
C PHE A 40 19.70 23.78 -7.94
N ALA A 41 18.43 24.10 -7.62
CA ALA A 41 17.58 24.96 -8.44
C ALA A 41 18.11 26.39 -8.48
N LYS A 42 18.47 26.97 -7.33
CA LYS A 42 18.98 28.34 -7.22
C LYS A 42 20.30 28.53 -7.96
N GLU A 43 21.20 27.56 -7.89
CA GLU A 43 22.48 27.59 -8.62
C GLU A 43 22.31 27.62 -10.14
N ARG A 44 21.21 27.05 -10.63
CA ARG A 44 20.85 27.01 -12.06
C ARG A 44 19.90 28.12 -12.48
N GLY A 45 19.50 28.98 -11.55
CA GLY A 45 18.53 30.05 -11.80
C GLY A 45 17.13 29.54 -12.15
N LEU A 46 16.78 28.33 -11.70
CA LEU A 46 15.44 27.77 -11.85
C LEU A 46 14.50 28.33 -10.77
N ASP A 47 13.22 28.43 -11.11
CA ASP A 47 12.19 28.80 -10.14
C ASP A 47 11.98 27.62 -9.17
N VAL A 48 11.90 27.93 -7.87
CA VAL A 48 11.77 26.91 -6.83
C VAL A 48 10.83 27.36 -5.72
N TYR A 49 9.92 26.47 -5.36
CA TYR A 49 9.04 26.58 -4.21
C TYR A 49 9.40 25.48 -3.20
N GLN A 50 9.43 25.83 -1.92
CA GLN A 50 9.60 24.90 -0.81
C GLN A 50 8.55 25.26 0.24
N ASP A 51 7.78 24.27 0.72
CA ASP A 51 6.76 24.50 1.74
C ASP A 51 7.25 24.21 3.17
N GLU A 52 6.33 24.28 4.15
CA GLU A 52 6.66 24.13 5.57
C GLU A 52 7.01 22.69 5.98
N VAL A 53 6.62 21.69 5.19
CA VAL A 53 6.93 20.27 5.42
C VAL A 53 8.04 19.76 4.49
N TYR A 54 8.71 20.68 3.79
CA TYR A 54 9.87 20.41 2.93
C TYR A 54 9.58 19.75 1.58
N ASN A 55 8.32 19.74 1.12
CA ASN A 55 8.05 19.46 -0.29
C ASN A 55 8.74 20.52 -1.16
N VAL A 56 9.22 20.14 -2.34
CA VAL A 56 9.88 21.04 -3.28
C VAL A 56 9.20 20.98 -4.64
N ILE A 57 9.02 22.13 -5.29
CA ILE A 57 8.65 22.21 -6.71
C ILE A 57 9.72 23.01 -7.44
N ILE A 58 10.40 22.40 -8.41
CA ILE A 58 11.37 23.07 -9.29
C ILE A 58 10.75 23.22 -10.68
N ARG A 59 10.73 24.43 -11.22
CA ARG A 59 10.16 24.70 -12.54
C ARG A 59 11.23 25.02 -13.57
N LYS A 60 11.14 24.37 -14.72
CA LYS A 60 11.99 24.63 -15.89
C LYS A 60 11.12 25.11 -17.06
N PRO A 61 11.42 26.27 -17.67
CA PRO A 61 10.71 26.74 -18.86
C PRO A 61 10.78 25.72 -19.99
N ALA A 62 9.81 25.75 -20.90
CA ALA A 62 9.84 24.88 -22.08
C ALA A 62 11.13 25.08 -22.89
N SER A 63 11.61 24.00 -23.49
CA SER A 63 12.69 24.06 -24.47
C SER A 63 12.27 24.87 -25.71
N ALA A 64 13.25 25.34 -26.47
CA ALA A 64 12.99 26.18 -27.65
C ALA A 64 12.11 25.45 -28.68
N GLY A 65 10.99 26.07 -29.05
CA GLY A 65 10.00 25.50 -29.98
C GLY A 65 8.84 24.76 -29.30
N ALA A 66 8.90 24.52 -27.99
CA ALA A 66 7.87 23.84 -27.21
C ALA A 66 7.06 24.79 -26.31
N GLU A 67 7.14 26.12 -26.52
CA GLU A 67 6.56 27.12 -25.62
C GLU A 67 5.03 27.09 -25.57
N ASN A 68 4.38 26.45 -26.54
CA ASN A 68 2.93 26.26 -26.58
C ASN A 68 2.47 24.86 -26.14
N ALA A 69 3.41 23.96 -25.84
CA ALA A 69 3.09 22.62 -25.36
C ALA A 69 2.54 22.70 -23.91
N PRO A 70 1.57 21.85 -23.53
CA PRO A 70 1.07 21.81 -22.16
C PRO A 70 2.16 21.50 -21.14
N THR A 71 2.14 22.18 -19.99
CA THR A 71 3.06 21.91 -18.87
C THR A 71 2.92 20.47 -18.37
N VAL A 72 4.05 19.81 -18.13
CA VAL A 72 4.13 18.44 -17.61
C VAL A 72 4.70 18.47 -16.19
N MET A 73 4.08 17.71 -15.30
CA MET A 73 4.58 17.43 -13.96
C MET A 73 5.37 16.12 -13.98
N LEU A 74 6.61 16.16 -13.49
CA LEU A 74 7.35 14.97 -13.07
C LEU A 74 7.25 14.90 -11.56
N GLN A 75 6.92 13.74 -11.00
CA GLN A 75 6.75 13.61 -9.55
C GLN A 75 7.43 12.35 -9.01
N GLY A 76 8.04 12.50 -7.84
CA GLY A 76 8.59 11.43 -7.02
C GLY A 76 8.75 11.89 -5.58
N HIS A 77 8.90 10.97 -4.64
CA HIS A 77 9.13 11.29 -3.23
C HIS A 77 10.63 11.34 -2.90
N ILE A 78 10.99 12.03 -1.82
CA ILE A 78 12.40 12.27 -1.43
C ILE A 78 12.82 11.51 -0.19
N ASP A 79 11.85 10.94 0.55
CA ASP A 79 12.15 10.07 1.67
C ASP A 79 12.48 8.64 1.24
N MET A 80 12.85 7.80 2.21
CA MET A 80 13.07 6.37 2.00
C MET A 80 12.74 5.60 3.27
N VAL A 81 12.34 4.34 3.11
CA VAL A 81 12.27 3.40 4.23
C VAL A 81 13.67 3.12 4.78
N CYS A 82 13.80 3.20 6.10
CA CYS A 82 15.03 2.89 6.82
C CYS A 82 14.96 1.52 7.49
N ASP A 83 15.55 0.49 6.85
CA ASP A 83 15.72 -0.83 7.45
C ASP A 83 17.15 -1.35 7.27
N LYS A 84 17.62 -2.18 8.19
CA LYS A 84 18.99 -2.72 8.16
C LYS A 84 19.08 -4.10 8.78
N LEU A 85 20.08 -4.86 8.34
CA LEU A 85 20.44 -6.11 8.99
C LEU A 85 20.91 -5.85 10.42
N GLY A 86 20.53 -6.71 11.36
CA GLY A 86 20.88 -6.54 12.78
C GLY A 86 22.39 -6.56 13.09
N SER A 87 23.23 -6.98 12.14
CA SER A 87 24.69 -6.95 12.23
C SER A 87 25.34 -5.67 11.68
N VAL A 88 24.57 -4.76 11.09
CA VAL A 88 25.05 -3.55 10.43
C VAL A 88 24.88 -2.35 11.36
N GLU A 89 26.00 -1.67 11.62
CA GLU A 89 26.03 -0.39 12.30
C GLU A 89 25.88 0.72 11.25
N HIS A 90 24.74 1.41 11.27
CA HIS A 90 24.38 2.51 10.38
C HIS A 90 23.34 3.39 11.09
N ASP A 91 23.55 4.71 11.10
CA ASP A 91 22.62 5.69 11.63
C ASP A 91 21.97 6.47 10.48
N PHE A 92 20.74 6.10 10.12
CA PHE A 92 19.97 6.72 9.03
C PHE A 92 19.68 8.23 9.24
N THR A 93 19.96 8.78 10.42
CA THR A 93 19.79 10.22 10.67
C THR A 93 21.01 11.03 10.26
N THR A 94 22.18 10.40 10.12
CA THR A 94 23.46 11.08 9.87
C THR A 94 24.31 10.47 8.77
N ASP A 95 24.16 9.18 8.50
CA ASP A 95 25.00 8.43 7.58
C ASP A 95 24.34 8.33 6.20
N GLY A 96 25.11 8.59 5.14
CA GLY A 96 24.68 8.29 3.77
C GLY A 96 24.75 6.79 3.47
N ILE A 97 24.04 6.35 2.44
CA ILE A 97 23.94 4.93 2.06
C ILE A 97 25.25 4.43 1.44
N ASP A 98 25.77 3.32 1.96
CA ASP A 98 26.97 2.67 1.42
C ASP A 98 26.61 1.78 0.21
N LEU A 99 26.66 2.40 -0.96
CA LEU A 99 26.31 1.76 -2.23
C LEU A 99 27.30 0.65 -2.65
N VAL A 100 26.78 -0.44 -3.20
CA VAL A 100 27.51 -1.59 -3.73
C VAL A 100 27.00 -1.91 -5.13
N VAL A 101 27.90 -1.91 -6.12
CA VAL A 101 27.59 -2.34 -7.49
C VAL A 101 28.14 -3.75 -7.70
N LYS A 102 27.29 -4.68 -8.10
CA LYS A 102 27.68 -6.06 -8.43
C LYS A 102 26.89 -6.58 -9.62
N ASP A 103 27.62 -7.04 -10.65
CA ASP A 103 27.04 -7.71 -11.83
C ASP A 103 25.91 -6.90 -12.52
N GLY A 104 26.02 -5.56 -12.49
CA GLY A 104 25.05 -4.64 -13.08
C GLY A 104 23.82 -4.31 -12.23
N VAL A 105 23.82 -4.81 -10.98
CA VAL A 105 22.80 -4.51 -9.98
C VAL A 105 23.41 -3.61 -8.90
N LEU A 106 22.69 -2.56 -8.54
CA LEU A 106 23.02 -1.67 -7.43
C LEU A 106 22.26 -2.14 -6.17
N THR A 107 22.97 -2.25 -5.06
CA THR A 107 22.42 -2.55 -3.73
C THR A 107 23.06 -1.62 -2.68
N ALA A 108 22.57 -1.66 -1.44
CA ALA A 108 23.27 -1.08 -0.30
C ALA A 108 23.94 -2.17 0.56
N ASN A 109 24.93 -1.77 1.35
CA ASN A 109 25.69 -2.68 2.20
C ASN A 109 24.91 -3.03 3.50
N GLY A 110 23.90 -3.89 3.36
CA GLY A 110 23.10 -4.41 4.47
C GLY A 110 22.13 -3.42 5.12
N THR A 111 21.74 -2.39 4.36
CA THR A 111 20.66 -1.45 4.63
C THR A 111 19.71 -1.44 3.43
N THR A 112 18.54 -0.83 3.55
CA THR A 112 17.77 -0.37 2.39
C THR A 112 18.63 0.52 1.49
N LEU A 113 18.37 0.46 0.18
CA LEU A 113 19.08 1.22 -0.85
C LEU A 113 18.47 2.61 -1.03
N GLY A 114 17.15 2.73 -0.91
CA GLY A 114 16.43 3.95 -1.25
C GLY A 114 16.47 4.24 -2.75
N ALA A 115 16.49 3.20 -3.59
CA ALA A 115 16.22 3.38 -5.01
C ALA A 115 14.79 3.88 -5.21
N ASP A 116 13.88 3.35 -4.40
CA ASP A 116 12.56 3.92 -4.16
C ASP A 116 12.65 5.11 -3.16
N ASN A 117 12.35 6.36 -3.53
CA ASN A 117 12.20 6.89 -4.88
C ASN A 117 13.39 7.77 -5.29
N GLY A 118 14.58 7.49 -4.72
CA GLY A 118 15.82 8.20 -5.01
C GLY A 118 16.20 8.22 -6.51
N ILE A 119 15.80 7.20 -7.28
CA ILE A 119 16.02 7.18 -8.73
C ILE A 119 15.17 8.23 -9.47
N ALA A 120 13.93 8.47 -9.04
CA ALA A 120 13.10 9.53 -9.60
C ALA A 120 13.70 10.90 -9.32
N VAL A 121 14.22 11.12 -8.10
CA VAL A 121 14.91 12.35 -7.74
C VAL A 121 16.09 12.58 -8.69
N ALA A 122 16.91 11.54 -8.91
CA ALA A 122 18.05 11.62 -9.82
C ALA A 122 17.64 11.85 -11.28
N LEU A 123 16.57 11.22 -11.77
CA LEU A 123 16.01 11.43 -13.11
C LEU A 123 15.54 12.87 -13.31
N MET A 124 14.76 13.40 -12.36
CA MET A 124 14.29 14.78 -12.40
C MET A 124 15.46 15.78 -12.37
N LEU A 125 16.47 15.56 -11.53
CA LEU A 125 17.68 16.40 -11.50
C LEU A 125 18.46 16.35 -12.82
N THR A 126 18.53 15.18 -13.46
CA THR A 126 19.17 15.00 -14.77
C THR A 126 18.44 15.80 -15.86
N VAL A 127 17.12 15.66 -15.95
CA VAL A 127 16.27 16.42 -16.88
C VAL A 127 16.36 17.92 -16.64
N LEU A 128 16.35 18.35 -15.38
CA LEU A 128 16.49 19.76 -15.01
C LEU A 128 17.87 20.32 -15.41
N ASN A 129 18.93 19.52 -15.31
CA ASN A 129 20.29 19.93 -15.64
C ASN A 129 20.61 19.90 -17.16
N ASP A 130 19.84 19.19 -17.98
CA ASP A 130 20.12 19.02 -19.41
C ASP A 130 19.37 20.05 -20.27
N ASP A 131 20.09 21.01 -20.86
CA ASP A 131 19.52 22.01 -21.77
C ASP A 131 19.43 21.54 -23.24
N SER A 132 19.91 20.32 -23.54
CA SER A 132 19.96 19.77 -24.89
C SER A 132 18.71 18.97 -25.29
N ILE A 133 17.89 18.58 -24.31
CA ILE A 133 16.67 17.82 -24.53
C ILE A 133 15.49 18.72 -24.90
N ALA A 134 14.61 18.22 -25.77
CA ALA A 134 13.33 18.87 -26.08
C ALA A 134 12.28 18.43 -25.06
N HIS A 135 11.62 19.39 -24.42
CA HIS A 135 10.60 19.16 -23.41
C HIS A 135 9.62 20.35 -23.33
N PRO A 136 8.35 20.13 -22.91
CA PRO A 136 7.43 21.20 -22.56
C PRO A 136 7.89 21.93 -21.29
N ALA A 137 7.15 22.92 -20.81
CA ALA A 137 7.41 23.45 -19.47
C ALA A 137 7.29 22.32 -18.43
N LEU A 138 8.24 22.26 -17.50
CA LEU A 138 8.31 21.20 -16.49
C LEU A 138 8.06 21.76 -15.09
N GLU A 139 7.27 21.04 -14.31
CA GLU A 139 7.13 21.20 -12.86
C GLU A 139 7.60 19.89 -12.21
N CYS A 140 8.83 19.84 -11.72
CA CYS A 140 9.34 18.68 -10.97
C CYS A 140 8.92 18.81 -9.51
N VAL A 141 8.03 17.93 -9.05
CA VAL A 141 7.43 17.91 -7.71
C VAL A 141 8.08 16.80 -6.89
N PHE A 142 8.63 17.19 -5.75
CA PHE A 142 9.36 16.34 -4.83
C PHE A 142 8.60 16.33 -3.50
N THR A 143 7.96 15.21 -3.19
CA THR A 143 7.13 15.06 -1.99
C THR A 143 7.91 14.45 -0.83
N THR A 144 7.52 14.77 0.40
CA THR A 144 8.08 14.18 1.63
C THR A 144 7.14 13.15 2.24
N ASP A 145 7.70 12.23 3.01
CA ASP A 145 6.96 11.32 3.90
C ASP A 145 5.86 10.52 3.18
N GLU A 146 6.22 9.93 2.04
CA GLU A 146 5.38 8.98 1.31
C GLU A 146 5.15 7.74 2.19
N GLU A 147 6.27 7.20 2.69
CA GLU A 147 6.35 5.85 3.25
C GLU A 147 5.63 5.69 4.60
N THR A 148 5.31 6.81 5.28
CA THR A 148 4.61 6.79 6.57
C THR A 148 3.21 7.41 6.55
N GLY A 149 2.72 7.81 5.36
CA GLY A 149 1.32 8.23 5.23
C GLY A 149 1.02 9.21 4.10
N LEU A 150 1.90 9.38 3.11
CA LEU A 150 1.71 10.31 1.99
C LEU A 150 1.58 11.79 2.44
N VAL A 151 2.21 12.16 3.57
CA VAL A 151 1.95 13.44 4.26
C VAL A 151 2.34 14.64 3.40
N GLY A 152 3.46 14.55 2.67
CA GLY A 152 3.90 15.60 1.76
C GLY A 152 2.90 15.79 0.62
N ALA A 153 2.53 14.70 -0.06
CA ALA A 153 1.49 14.74 -1.10
C ALA A 153 0.13 15.18 -0.57
N GLU A 154 -0.24 14.92 0.68
CA GLU A 154 -1.52 15.37 1.26
C GLU A 154 -1.51 16.88 1.51
N THR A 155 -0.42 17.40 2.09
CA THR A 155 -0.35 18.78 2.61
C THR A 155 0.17 19.82 1.61
N LEU A 156 0.89 19.40 0.55
CA LEU A 156 1.41 20.30 -0.49
C LEU A 156 0.34 21.25 -1.02
N ASP A 157 0.63 22.53 -1.18
CA ASP A 157 -0.29 23.47 -1.84
C ASP A 157 -0.38 23.19 -3.35
N LYS A 158 -1.36 22.39 -3.77
CA LYS A 158 -1.58 22.04 -5.18
C LYS A 158 -1.92 23.25 -6.06
N SER A 159 -2.25 24.42 -5.50
CA SER A 159 -2.42 25.65 -6.30
C SER A 159 -1.11 26.14 -6.93
N GLN A 160 0.04 25.64 -6.44
CA GLN A 160 1.34 25.87 -7.03
C GLN A 160 1.57 25.06 -8.32
N ILE A 161 0.71 24.10 -8.67
CA ILE A 161 0.90 23.19 -9.81
C ILE A 161 -0.05 23.57 -10.95
N SER A 162 0.54 23.97 -12.08
CA SER A 162 -0.21 24.33 -13.28
C SER A 162 -0.39 23.17 -14.25
N ALA A 163 0.47 22.14 -14.18
CA ALA A 163 0.43 20.97 -15.04
C ALA A 163 -0.91 20.22 -14.95
N ARG A 164 -1.34 19.65 -16.08
CA ARG A 164 -2.47 18.70 -16.18
C ARG A 164 -2.08 17.37 -16.83
N THR A 165 -0.78 17.18 -17.02
CA THR A 165 -0.17 15.90 -17.36
C THR A 165 0.83 15.57 -16.27
N MET A 166 0.71 14.40 -15.66
CA MET A 166 1.59 13.91 -14.60
C MET A 166 2.29 12.63 -15.03
N ILE A 167 3.60 12.60 -14.82
CA ILE A 167 4.42 11.39 -14.88
C ILE A 167 4.95 11.19 -13.46
N ASN A 168 4.30 10.30 -12.71
CA ASN A 168 4.81 9.79 -11.46
C ASN A 168 5.90 8.76 -11.77
N LEU A 169 7.03 8.86 -11.07
CA LEU A 169 8.23 8.07 -11.32
C LEU A 169 8.41 6.96 -10.26
N ASP A 170 7.30 6.51 -9.69
CA ASP A 170 7.23 5.68 -8.49
C ASP A 170 6.65 4.29 -8.78
N SER A 171 7.03 3.73 -9.92
CA SER A 171 6.75 2.32 -10.22
C SER A 171 8.05 1.53 -10.26
N GLU A 172 7.97 0.28 -9.81
CA GLU A 172 9.15 -0.55 -9.52
C GLU A 172 9.45 -1.60 -10.62
N GLU A 173 8.70 -1.61 -11.73
CA GLU A 173 8.89 -2.59 -12.81
C GLU A 173 8.99 -1.89 -14.18
N GLU A 174 10.13 -2.07 -14.86
CA GLU A 174 10.29 -1.58 -16.22
C GLU A 174 9.29 -2.24 -17.17
N GLY A 175 8.75 -1.45 -18.10
CA GLY A 175 7.79 -1.94 -19.07
C GLY A 175 6.40 -2.14 -18.51
N VAL A 176 6.16 -1.61 -17.32
CA VAL A 176 4.86 -1.60 -16.65
C VAL A 176 4.48 -0.16 -16.32
N ALA A 177 3.25 0.20 -16.65
CA ALA A 177 2.68 1.49 -16.30
C ALA A 177 1.41 1.30 -15.47
N THR A 178 1.44 1.87 -14.27
CA THR A 178 0.27 1.97 -13.41
C THR A 178 -0.57 3.15 -13.86
N VAL A 179 -1.87 2.92 -14.07
CA VAL A 179 -2.83 3.91 -14.60
C VAL A 179 -4.05 4.11 -13.70
N SER A 180 -4.03 3.46 -12.54
CA SER A 180 -5.06 3.54 -11.50
C SER A 180 -4.49 2.94 -10.22
N CYS A 181 -4.86 3.53 -9.09
CA CYS A 181 -4.57 2.98 -7.76
C CYS A 181 -5.81 3.06 -6.86
N ALA A 182 -5.88 2.20 -5.84
CA ALA A 182 -6.98 2.21 -4.90
C ALA A 182 -6.74 3.27 -3.81
N GLY A 183 -7.78 4.04 -3.50
CA GLY A 183 -7.88 4.75 -2.23
C GLY A 183 -8.15 3.78 -1.09
N GLY A 184 -8.10 4.29 0.13
CA GLY A 184 -8.35 3.47 1.31
C GLY A 184 -8.79 4.29 2.51
N VAL A 185 -9.31 3.58 3.50
CA VAL A 185 -9.63 4.12 4.83
C VAL A 185 -9.52 2.99 5.84
N VAL A 186 -9.02 3.27 7.04
CA VAL A 186 -9.08 2.33 8.16
C VAL A 186 -10.40 2.55 8.89
N VAL A 187 -11.18 1.48 9.03
CA VAL A 187 -12.44 1.49 9.77
C VAL A 187 -12.28 0.68 11.03
N THR A 188 -12.40 1.34 12.19
CA THR A 188 -12.40 0.67 13.49
C THR A 188 -13.82 0.61 14.01
N TYR A 189 -14.33 -0.60 14.21
CA TYR A 189 -15.55 -0.85 14.96
C TYR A 189 -15.22 -1.18 16.40
N THR A 190 -15.91 -0.51 17.31
CA THR A 190 -15.75 -0.65 18.74
C THR A 190 -17.10 -0.90 19.41
N CYS A 191 -17.21 -1.90 20.27
CA CYS A 191 -18.41 -2.16 21.05
C CYS A 191 -18.05 -2.51 22.50
N PRO A 192 -18.58 -1.78 23.50
CA PRO A 192 -18.46 -2.18 24.90
C PRO A 192 -19.13 -3.54 25.14
N ILE A 193 -18.48 -4.38 25.94
CA ILE A 193 -19.02 -5.70 26.29
C ILE A 193 -19.27 -5.84 27.78
N VAL A 194 -20.23 -6.72 28.10
CA VAL A 194 -20.47 -7.17 29.46
C VAL A 194 -19.93 -8.59 29.57
N ARG A 195 -19.25 -8.87 30.68
CA ARG A 195 -18.76 -10.21 31.02
C ARG A 195 -19.51 -10.77 32.21
N GLU A 196 -19.74 -12.07 32.16
CA GLU A 196 -20.35 -12.86 33.21
C GLU A 196 -19.42 -14.00 33.61
N HIS A 197 -19.35 -14.23 34.91
CA HIS A 197 -18.68 -15.37 35.47
C HIS A 197 -19.34 -16.68 35.03
N LYS A 198 -18.55 -17.62 34.50
CA LYS A 198 -18.99 -18.95 34.08
C LYS A 198 -18.06 -20.01 34.62
N THR A 199 -18.63 -21.17 34.93
CA THR A 199 -17.90 -22.40 35.21
C THR A 199 -18.33 -23.50 34.25
N GLY A 200 -17.44 -24.45 33.99
CA GLY A 200 -17.74 -25.61 33.14
C GLY A 200 -16.52 -26.08 32.37
N SER A 201 -16.72 -26.41 31.10
CA SER A 201 -15.65 -26.88 30.21
C SER A 201 -15.43 -25.90 29.07
N THR A 202 -14.18 -25.56 28.80
CA THR A 202 -13.81 -24.68 27.68
C THR A 202 -13.56 -25.48 26.41
N LEU A 203 -13.83 -24.86 25.26
CA LEU A 203 -13.47 -25.32 23.94
C LEU A 203 -12.57 -24.25 23.30
N THR A 204 -11.31 -24.59 23.05
CA THR A 204 -10.36 -23.73 22.35
C THR A 204 -10.29 -24.13 20.88
N LEU A 205 -10.48 -23.15 20.01
CA LEU A 205 -10.30 -23.26 18.57
C LEU A 205 -9.10 -22.39 18.17
N ASP A 206 -8.14 -22.97 17.46
CA ASP A 206 -6.91 -22.27 17.06
C ASP A 206 -6.66 -22.48 15.56
N ILE A 207 -6.98 -21.46 14.75
CA ILE A 207 -6.74 -21.46 13.31
C ILE A 207 -5.32 -20.96 13.04
N SER A 208 -4.60 -21.70 12.20
CA SER A 208 -3.27 -21.30 11.73
C SER A 208 -2.96 -21.86 10.33
N GLY A 209 -1.84 -21.42 9.74
CA GLY A 209 -1.30 -21.98 8.51
C GLY A 209 -1.89 -21.44 7.20
N LEU A 210 -2.83 -20.48 7.27
CA LEU A 210 -3.25 -19.69 6.11
C LEU A 210 -2.07 -18.86 5.58
N LEU A 211 -2.06 -18.61 4.26
CA LEU A 211 -0.98 -17.90 3.57
C LEU A 211 -0.93 -16.41 3.97
N GLY A 212 -2.09 -15.78 4.15
CA GLY A 212 -2.21 -14.35 4.43
C GLY A 212 -1.89 -13.49 3.21
N GLY A 213 -1.24 -12.35 3.40
CA GLY A 213 -0.83 -11.48 2.28
C GLY A 213 -1.28 -10.04 2.44
N HIS A 214 -0.94 -9.20 1.46
CA HIS A 214 -1.34 -7.80 1.46
C HIS A 214 -2.83 -7.66 1.08
N SER A 215 -3.62 -6.99 1.92
CA SER A 215 -5.07 -6.82 1.72
C SER A 215 -5.48 -6.01 0.48
N GLY A 216 -4.51 -5.36 -0.17
CA GLY A 216 -4.68 -4.72 -1.47
C GLY A 216 -4.31 -5.67 -2.61
N SER A 217 -3.02 -5.86 -2.80
CA SER A 217 -2.41 -6.58 -3.92
C SER A 217 -2.75 -8.07 -3.99
N ASP A 218 -3.00 -8.74 -2.86
CA ASP A 218 -3.34 -10.17 -2.82
C ASP A 218 -4.85 -10.44 -2.69
N ILE A 219 -5.71 -9.41 -2.55
CA ILE A 219 -7.14 -9.62 -2.26
C ILE A 219 -7.89 -10.32 -3.38
N ASN A 220 -7.38 -10.18 -4.61
CA ASN A 220 -7.87 -10.85 -5.81
C ASN A 220 -7.61 -12.36 -5.81
N LEU A 221 -6.68 -12.85 -4.98
CA LEU A 221 -6.33 -14.27 -4.88
C LEU A 221 -7.33 -15.07 -4.04
N GLU A 222 -8.30 -14.39 -3.42
CA GLU A 222 -9.40 -15.00 -2.65
C GLU A 222 -8.91 -15.92 -1.52
N ARG A 223 -7.74 -15.60 -0.95
CA ARG A 223 -7.15 -16.32 0.19
C ARG A 223 -8.08 -16.31 1.41
N GLY A 224 -8.04 -17.37 2.20
CA GLY A 224 -8.82 -17.54 3.42
C GLY A 224 -8.48 -16.49 4.48
N ASN A 225 -9.51 -16.02 5.20
CA ASN A 225 -9.35 -15.09 6.31
C ASN A 225 -9.74 -15.77 7.63
N GLY A 226 -8.78 -15.90 8.55
CA GLY A 226 -8.94 -16.59 9.82
C GLY A 226 -10.08 -16.05 10.69
N ASN A 227 -10.32 -14.72 10.69
CA ASN A 227 -11.40 -14.11 11.46
C ASN A 227 -12.77 -14.56 10.94
N LEU A 228 -12.96 -14.59 9.63
CA LEU A 228 -14.23 -14.96 9.01
C LEU A 228 -14.53 -16.46 9.16
N ILE A 229 -13.51 -17.30 9.02
CA ILE A 229 -13.62 -18.75 9.20
C ILE A 229 -13.96 -19.05 10.67
N MET A 230 -13.27 -18.44 11.62
CA MET A 230 -13.57 -18.60 13.04
C MET A 230 -15.01 -18.16 13.36
N ALA A 231 -15.43 -17.01 12.84
CA ALA A 231 -16.81 -16.54 13.00
C ALA A 231 -17.84 -17.51 12.40
N ARG A 232 -17.56 -18.12 11.23
CA ARG A 232 -18.41 -19.15 10.61
C ARG A 232 -18.58 -20.37 11.53
N ILE A 233 -17.50 -20.82 12.17
CA ILE A 233 -17.53 -21.95 13.08
C ILE A 233 -18.36 -21.58 14.32
N ILE A 234 -18.02 -20.47 14.98
CA ILE A 234 -18.68 -20.06 16.24
C ILE A 234 -20.16 -19.78 16.04
N ASP A 235 -20.57 -19.15 14.94
CA ASP A 235 -22.00 -18.90 14.62
C ASP A 235 -22.81 -20.21 14.64
N ARG A 236 -22.26 -21.30 14.10
CA ARG A 236 -22.90 -22.62 14.12
C ARG A 236 -22.91 -23.26 15.51
N LEU A 237 -21.86 -23.03 16.30
CA LEU A 237 -21.79 -23.53 17.68
C LEU A 237 -22.79 -22.79 18.60
N MET A 238 -22.96 -21.47 18.40
CA MET A 238 -23.96 -20.65 19.09
C MET A 238 -25.37 -21.19 18.88
N VAL A 239 -25.73 -21.57 17.65
CA VAL A 239 -27.04 -22.17 17.33
C VAL A 239 -27.23 -23.55 17.96
N ALA A 240 -26.15 -24.32 18.12
CA ALA A 240 -26.24 -25.72 18.55
C ALA A 240 -26.24 -25.93 20.07
N GLY A 241 -25.58 -25.06 20.83
CA GLY A 241 -25.34 -25.31 22.25
C GLY A 241 -25.14 -24.08 23.13
N GLU A 242 -25.47 -22.88 22.64
CA GLU A 242 -25.45 -21.60 23.40
C GLU A 242 -24.16 -21.37 24.24
N PRO A 243 -22.94 -21.58 23.71
CA PRO A 243 -21.70 -21.20 24.40
C PRO A 243 -21.65 -19.72 24.74
N ALA A 244 -20.93 -19.41 25.82
CA ALA A 244 -20.44 -18.05 26.05
C ALA A 244 -19.02 -17.89 25.50
N ILE A 245 -18.74 -16.77 24.84
CA ILE A 245 -17.42 -16.51 24.24
C ILE A 245 -16.49 -15.91 25.31
N VAL A 246 -15.41 -16.59 25.64
CA VAL A 246 -14.39 -16.10 26.57
C VAL A 246 -13.47 -15.10 25.86
N SER A 247 -12.97 -15.45 24.67
CA SER A 247 -12.11 -14.58 23.87
C SER A 247 -12.21 -14.89 22.37
N PHE A 248 -11.90 -13.89 21.54
CA PHE A 248 -11.75 -13.99 20.10
C PHE A 248 -10.65 -13.04 19.66
N ASN A 249 -9.52 -13.56 19.18
CA ASN A 249 -8.40 -12.73 18.75
C ASN A 249 -7.81 -13.26 17.44
N GLY A 250 -7.65 -12.40 16.45
CA GLY A 250 -7.03 -12.78 15.18
C GLY A 250 -6.47 -11.59 14.43
N GLY A 251 -5.30 -11.82 13.81
CA GLY A 251 -4.55 -10.83 13.05
C GLY A 251 -3.84 -9.78 13.90
N THR A 252 -2.92 -9.05 13.26
CA THR A 252 -2.06 -8.05 13.92
C THR A 252 -2.03 -6.69 13.21
N LYS A 253 -2.38 -6.66 11.91
CA LYS A 253 -2.46 -5.44 11.09
C LYS A 253 -3.74 -5.45 10.26
N ASP A 254 -4.38 -4.31 10.10
CA ASP A 254 -5.61 -4.16 9.32
C ASP A 254 -5.40 -4.40 7.83
N ASN A 255 -4.22 -4.03 7.32
CA ASN A 255 -3.85 -4.16 5.91
C ASN A 255 -3.30 -5.55 5.52
N ALA A 256 -3.31 -6.53 6.44
CA ALA A 256 -2.90 -7.90 6.17
C ALA A 256 -4.11 -8.86 6.17
N ILE A 257 -4.17 -9.75 5.19
CA ILE A 257 -5.17 -10.84 5.18
C ILE A 257 -4.85 -11.77 6.36
N ASN A 258 -5.81 -11.93 7.27
CA ASN A 258 -5.54 -12.61 8.54
C ASN A 258 -5.25 -14.10 8.37
N ARG A 259 -4.10 -14.53 8.90
CA ARG A 259 -3.58 -15.90 8.85
C ARG A 259 -4.00 -16.78 10.02
N GLU A 260 -4.25 -16.16 11.16
CA GLU A 260 -4.32 -16.85 12.45
C GLU A 260 -5.45 -16.28 13.29
N CYS A 261 -6.20 -17.14 13.95
CA CYS A 261 -7.28 -16.71 14.83
C CYS A 261 -7.51 -17.73 15.93
N LYS A 262 -7.54 -17.26 17.17
CA LYS A 262 -7.78 -18.07 18.35
C LYS A 262 -9.04 -17.61 19.06
N ALA A 263 -9.91 -18.56 19.37
CA ALA A 263 -11.12 -18.31 20.15
C ALA A 263 -11.27 -19.34 21.26
N VAL A 264 -11.79 -18.89 22.40
CA VAL A 264 -12.11 -19.74 23.55
C VAL A 264 -13.58 -19.56 23.87
N LEU A 265 -14.30 -20.67 23.93
CA LEU A 265 -15.71 -20.76 24.32
C LEU A 265 -15.83 -21.50 25.64
N VAL A 266 -16.86 -21.22 26.43
CA VAL A 266 -17.21 -21.99 27.63
C VAL A 266 -18.60 -22.57 27.51
N TYR A 267 -18.73 -23.85 27.89
CA TYR A 267 -19.96 -24.62 27.93
C TYR A 267 -20.25 -25.06 29.37
N ALA A 268 -21.52 -25.38 29.65
CA ALA A 268 -21.97 -25.80 30.97
C ALA A 268 -21.25 -27.05 31.50
N ASP A 269 -20.89 -27.99 30.61
CA ASP A 269 -20.19 -29.22 30.96
C ASP A 269 -19.39 -29.80 29.78
N HIS A 270 -18.61 -30.84 30.07
CA HIS A 270 -17.79 -31.56 29.09
C HIS A 270 -18.60 -32.16 27.95
N ALA A 271 -19.81 -32.66 28.22
CA ALA A 271 -20.62 -33.31 27.19
C ALA A 271 -21.10 -32.31 26.14
N ALA A 272 -21.47 -31.10 26.57
CA ALA A 272 -21.79 -29.99 25.68
C ALA A 272 -20.55 -29.53 24.88
N ALA A 273 -19.39 -29.41 25.52
CA ALA A 273 -18.13 -29.05 24.85
C ALA A 273 -17.71 -30.11 23.80
N GLU A 274 -17.85 -31.39 24.10
CA GLU A 274 -17.54 -32.49 23.18
C GLU A 274 -18.50 -32.51 21.98
N ALA A 275 -19.81 -32.32 22.21
CA ALA A 275 -20.78 -32.20 21.13
C ALA A 275 -20.45 -31.03 20.18
N ALA A 276 -20.08 -29.88 20.75
CA ALA A 276 -19.63 -28.72 19.99
C ALA A 276 -18.32 -28.99 19.23
N ALA A 277 -17.36 -29.69 19.84
CA ALA A 277 -16.11 -30.07 19.19
C ALA A 277 -16.35 -30.94 17.95
N GLN A 278 -17.32 -31.85 17.98
CA GLN A 278 -17.69 -32.66 16.82
C GLN A 278 -18.31 -31.82 15.69
N ILE A 279 -19.16 -30.84 16.04
CA ILE A 279 -19.72 -29.89 15.06
C ILE A 279 -18.59 -29.05 14.45
N ALA A 280 -17.68 -28.52 15.27
CA ALA A 280 -16.54 -27.74 14.82
C ALA A 280 -15.66 -28.54 13.86
N LYS A 281 -15.32 -29.79 14.19
CA LYS A 281 -14.53 -30.70 13.33
C LYS A 281 -15.19 -30.93 11.97
N GLY A 282 -16.53 -31.04 11.92
CA GLY A 282 -17.26 -31.14 10.66
C GLY A 282 -17.08 -29.89 9.79
N ILE A 283 -17.26 -28.71 10.36
CA ILE A 283 -17.11 -27.43 9.64
C ILE A 283 -15.64 -27.22 9.21
N ILE A 284 -14.68 -27.59 10.07
CA ILE A 284 -13.25 -27.52 9.75
C ILE A 284 -12.96 -28.40 8.53
N ALA A 285 -13.48 -29.63 8.47
CA ALA A 285 -13.29 -30.50 7.31
C ALA A 285 -13.90 -29.91 6.02
N ASP A 286 -15.09 -29.30 6.11
CA ASP A 286 -15.69 -28.60 4.98
C ASP A 286 -14.81 -27.44 4.50
N VAL A 287 -14.32 -26.60 5.41
CA VAL A 287 -13.44 -25.46 5.09
C VAL A 287 -12.09 -25.93 4.54
N THR A 288 -11.50 -26.99 5.07
CA THR A 288 -10.27 -27.58 4.51
C THR A 288 -10.47 -28.01 3.06
N ALA A 289 -11.60 -28.61 2.72
CA ALA A 289 -11.91 -29.00 1.35
C ALA A 289 -12.19 -27.78 0.44
N GLU A 290 -12.87 -26.75 0.96
CA GLU A 290 -13.12 -25.50 0.23
C GLU A 290 -11.81 -24.75 -0.09
N LEU A 291 -10.81 -24.80 0.81
CA LEU A 291 -9.55 -24.07 0.69
C LEU A 291 -8.39 -24.87 0.09
N GLU A 292 -8.55 -26.15 -0.24
CA GLU A 292 -7.46 -27.06 -0.64
C GLU A 292 -6.55 -26.47 -1.74
N VAL A 293 -7.12 -25.75 -2.71
CA VAL A 293 -6.39 -25.13 -3.82
C VAL A 293 -5.79 -23.77 -3.46
N PHE A 294 -6.46 -23.01 -2.60
CA PHE A 294 -6.16 -21.60 -2.34
C PHE A 294 -5.27 -21.39 -1.11
N ASP A 295 -5.47 -22.20 -0.06
CA ASP A 295 -4.75 -22.18 1.21
C ASP A 295 -4.55 -23.60 1.75
N PRO A 296 -3.71 -24.43 1.11
CA PRO A 296 -3.50 -25.83 1.51
C PRO A 296 -2.90 -26.00 2.91
N GLY A 297 -2.34 -24.92 3.48
CA GLY A 297 -1.78 -24.89 4.83
C GLY A 297 -2.81 -24.71 5.95
N PHE A 298 -4.09 -24.48 5.64
CA PHE A 298 -5.12 -24.25 6.65
C PHE A 298 -5.22 -25.41 7.65
N THR A 299 -5.12 -25.07 8.93
CA THR A 299 -5.36 -25.99 10.05
C THR A 299 -6.20 -25.29 11.12
N CYS A 300 -6.97 -26.08 11.87
CA CYS A 300 -7.67 -25.61 13.05
C CYS A 300 -7.63 -26.69 14.13
N THR A 301 -7.00 -26.41 15.27
CA THR A 301 -6.99 -27.34 16.41
C THR A 301 -8.23 -27.12 17.27
N VAL A 302 -8.65 -28.19 17.95
CA VAL A 302 -9.84 -28.21 18.80
C VAL A 302 -9.48 -28.90 20.12
N GLU A 303 -9.48 -28.15 21.21
CA GLU A 303 -9.05 -28.63 22.53
C GLU A 303 -10.12 -28.35 23.59
N ILE A 304 -10.37 -29.33 24.46
CA ILE A 304 -11.31 -29.21 25.58
C ILE A 304 -10.52 -29.22 26.88
N ALA A 305 -10.88 -28.34 27.81
CA ALA A 305 -10.41 -28.38 29.19
C ALA A 305 -11.58 -28.28 30.17
N ASP A 306 -11.55 -29.11 31.20
CA ASP A 306 -12.59 -29.16 32.24
C ASP A 306 -12.25 -28.28 33.45
N ASP A 307 -13.22 -28.15 34.36
CA ASP A 307 -13.10 -27.42 35.63
C ASP A 307 -12.63 -25.97 35.45
N ALA A 308 -13.05 -25.33 34.37
CA ALA A 308 -12.72 -23.95 34.05
C ALA A 308 -13.59 -22.98 34.87
N GLU A 309 -12.98 -21.88 35.30
CA GLU A 309 -13.61 -20.73 35.95
C GLU A 309 -13.14 -19.47 35.19
N VAL A 310 -14.06 -18.85 34.45
CA VAL A 310 -13.73 -17.83 33.44
C VAL A 310 -14.75 -16.69 33.40
N GLU A 311 -14.34 -15.53 32.90
CA GLU A 311 -15.22 -14.42 32.58
C GLU A 311 -15.52 -14.43 31.07
N ALA A 312 -16.78 -14.68 30.70
CA ALA A 312 -17.21 -14.79 29.30
C ALA A 312 -18.18 -13.67 28.92
N MET A 313 -18.18 -13.27 27.65
CA MET A 313 -19.13 -12.29 27.12
C MET A 313 -20.57 -12.74 27.36
N ASP A 314 -21.44 -11.78 27.68
CA ASP A 314 -22.88 -12.00 27.64
C ASP A 314 -23.35 -12.33 26.21
N GLU A 315 -24.54 -12.94 26.11
CA GLU A 315 -25.06 -13.41 24.82
C GLU A 315 -25.22 -12.25 23.81
N LYS A 316 -25.61 -11.06 24.29
CA LYS A 316 -25.84 -9.89 23.44
C LYS A 316 -24.52 -9.44 22.79
N SER A 317 -23.46 -9.30 23.57
CA SER A 317 -22.13 -8.93 23.08
C SER A 317 -21.55 -9.99 22.16
N ALA A 318 -21.68 -11.27 22.51
CA ALA A 318 -21.25 -12.38 21.65
C ALA A 318 -21.96 -12.37 20.29
N LEU A 319 -23.28 -12.18 20.26
CA LEU A 319 -24.05 -12.08 19.02
C LEU A 319 -23.67 -10.85 18.20
N ALA A 320 -23.39 -9.71 18.83
CA ALA A 320 -22.96 -8.50 18.12
C ALA A 320 -21.62 -8.74 17.39
N LEU A 321 -20.61 -9.28 18.09
CA LEU A 321 -19.31 -9.63 17.51
C LEU A 321 -19.46 -10.62 16.34
N ILE A 322 -20.14 -11.74 16.56
CA ILE A 322 -20.23 -12.78 15.52
C ILE A 322 -21.03 -12.25 14.32
N ARG A 323 -22.15 -11.56 14.53
CA ARG A 323 -22.92 -10.98 13.41
C ARG A 323 -22.14 -9.93 12.64
N ALA A 324 -21.32 -9.11 13.31
CA ALA A 324 -20.44 -8.15 12.63
C ALA A 324 -19.49 -8.89 11.68
N LEU A 325 -18.82 -9.94 12.14
CA LEU A 325 -17.89 -10.72 11.31
C LEU A 325 -18.58 -11.54 10.22
N ARG A 326 -19.84 -11.95 10.41
CA ARG A 326 -20.61 -12.69 9.39
C ARG A 326 -21.21 -11.78 8.32
N LEU A 327 -21.48 -10.50 8.64
CA LEU A 327 -22.23 -9.57 7.77
C LEU A 327 -21.37 -8.46 7.17
N ALA A 328 -20.27 -8.08 7.81
CA ALA A 328 -19.36 -7.06 7.27
C ALA A 328 -18.77 -7.54 5.94
N PRO A 329 -18.85 -6.73 4.86
CA PRO A 329 -18.33 -7.16 3.58
C PRO A 329 -16.80 -7.28 3.63
N ASN A 330 -16.27 -8.37 3.06
CA ASN A 330 -14.86 -8.70 3.02
C ASN A 330 -14.51 -9.40 1.69
N GLY A 331 -13.28 -9.23 1.23
CA GLY A 331 -12.80 -9.71 -0.06
C GLY A 331 -13.11 -8.72 -1.18
N VAL A 332 -13.13 -9.21 -2.42
CA VAL A 332 -13.50 -8.43 -3.60
C VAL A 332 -15.00 -8.19 -3.61
N ILE A 333 -15.41 -6.92 -3.66
CA ILE A 333 -16.81 -6.49 -3.69
C ILE A 333 -17.23 -6.13 -5.11
N ARG A 334 -16.34 -5.48 -5.87
CA ARG A 334 -16.59 -5.06 -7.25
C ARG A 334 -15.31 -5.13 -8.09
N ARG A 335 -15.47 -5.52 -9.34
CA ARG A 335 -14.41 -5.54 -10.37
C ARG A 335 -14.77 -4.62 -11.53
N ASN A 336 -13.77 -3.95 -12.10
CA ASN A 336 -13.90 -3.19 -13.33
C ASN A 336 -13.79 -4.15 -14.52
N VAL A 337 -14.90 -4.33 -15.24
CA VAL A 337 -14.96 -5.18 -16.43
C VAL A 337 -14.25 -4.57 -17.64
N ALA A 338 -13.97 -3.26 -17.65
CA ALA A 338 -13.25 -2.59 -18.73
C ALA A 338 -11.72 -2.77 -18.63
N THR A 339 -11.21 -3.14 -17.46
CA THR A 339 -9.77 -3.31 -17.18
C THR A 339 -9.47 -4.75 -16.76
N ASP A 340 -9.85 -5.71 -17.61
CA ASP A 340 -9.60 -7.16 -17.45
C ASP A 340 -10.03 -7.74 -16.08
N GLY A 341 -11.04 -7.15 -15.45
CA GLY A 341 -11.54 -7.61 -14.16
C GLY A 341 -10.72 -7.17 -12.95
N SER A 342 -9.93 -6.09 -13.07
CA SER A 342 -9.22 -5.49 -11.93
C SER A 342 -10.18 -5.13 -10.80
N VAL A 343 -9.71 -5.17 -9.56
CA VAL A 343 -10.53 -4.90 -8.38
C VAL A 343 -10.80 -3.40 -8.29
N GLU A 344 -12.07 -2.99 -8.16
CA GLU A 344 -12.46 -1.59 -7.92
C GLU A 344 -12.77 -1.33 -6.47
N VAL A 345 -13.41 -2.30 -5.80
CA VAL A 345 -13.83 -2.17 -4.40
C VAL A 345 -13.52 -3.48 -3.68
N SER A 346 -12.80 -3.39 -2.56
CA SER A 346 -12.58 -4.51 -1.66
C SER A 346 -12.66 -4.09 -0.20
N SER A 347 -12.62 -5.06 0.69
CA SER A 347 -12.48 -4.84 2.14
C SER A 347 -11.76 -6.03 2.79
N ASN A 348 -11.01 -5.77 3.85
CA ASN A 348 -10.35 -6.82 4.63
C ASN A 348 -10.60 -6.60 6.13
N ILE A 349 -11.11 -7.60 6.83
CA ILE A 349 -11.14 -7.65 8.29
C ILE A 349 -9.81 -8.22 8.77
N GLY A 350 -8.83 -7.33 8.94
CA GLY A 350 -7.47 -7.71 9.28
C GLY A 350 -7.32 -8.05 10.76
N VAL A 351 -7.98 -7.31 11.66
CA VAL A 351 -7.81 -7.50 13.11
C VAL A 351 -9.15 -7.64 13.81
N VAL A 352 -9.24 -8.61 14.72
CA VAL A 352 -10.28 -8.70 15.73
C VAL A 352 -9.61 -8.92 17.08
N ALA A 353 -9.97 -8.12 18.07
CA ALA A 353 -9.45 -8.23 19.42
C ALA A 353 -10.57 -8.06 20.45
N THR A 354 -10.51 -8.85 21.53
CA THR A 354 -11.42 -8.75 22.67
C THR A 354 -10.61 -8.48 23.94
N SER A 355 -10.96 -7.41 24.67
CA SER A 355 -10.44 -7.10 26.01
C SER A 355 -11.46 -7.47 27.10
N ASP A 356 -11.22 -7.05 28.35
CA ASP A 356 -12.17 -7.27 29.45
C ASP A 356 -13.50 -6.51 29.24
N ASP A 357 -13.47 -5.36 28.58
CA ASP A 357 -14.57 -4.40 28.49
C ASP A 357 -14.98 -4.02 27.06
N GLU A 358 -14.25 -4.45 26.04
CA GLU A 358 -14.47 -4.04 24.66
C GLU A 358 -14.19 -5.14 23.62
N VAL A 359 -14.92 -5.06 22.51
CA VAL A 359 -14.60 -5.71 21.23
C VAL A 359 -14.13 -4.65 20.24
N LYS A 360 -13.00 -4.90 19.59
CA LYS A 360 -12.45 -4.08 18.51
C LYS A 360 -12.31 -4.90 17.23
N ILE A 361 -12.83 -4.38 16.11
CA ILE A 361 -12.69 -4.96 14.77
C ILE A 361 -12.10 -3.89 13.85
N MET A 362 -11.00 -4.19 13.17
CA MET A 362 -10.39 -3.28 12.19
C MET A 362 -10.58 -3.81 10.77
N LEU A 363 -11.15 -2.97 9.93
CA LEU A 363 -11.38 -3.22 8.52
C LEU A 363 -10.54 -2.25 7.67
N SER A 364 -10.06 -2.72 6.53
CA SER A 364 -9.29 -1.94 5.55
C SER A 364 -10.02 -1.97 4.19
N PRO A 365 -11.14 -1.23 4.03
CA PRO A 365 -11.78 -1.03 2.74
C PRO A 365 -10.93 -0.21 1.78
N ARG A 366 -11.03 -0.55 0.50
CA ARG A 366 -10.26 0.08 -0.59
C ARG A 366 -11.14 0.33 -1.80
N SER A 367 -10.94 1.46 -2.46
CA SER A 367 -11.60 1.74 -3.73
C SER A 367 -10.84 2.70 -4.62
N SER A 368 -10.68 2.39 -5.90
CA SER A 368 -10.09 3.31 -6.89
C SER A 368 -11.02 4.45 -7.29
N ILE A 369 -12.28 4.42 -6.86
CA ILE A 369 -13.28 5.45 -7.15
C ILE A 369 -13.79 6.06 -5.84
N THR A 370 -13.58 7.37 -5.67
CA THR A 370 -13.96 8.12 -4.45
C THR A 370 -15.45 8.00 -4.11
N SER A 371 -16.34 8.06 -5.11
CA SER A 371 -17.79 7.92 -4.85
C SER A 371 -18.17 6.53 -4.36
N LEU A 372 -17.45 5.47 -4.77
CA LEU A 372 -17.67 4.11 -4.28
C LEU A 372 -17.04 3.90 -2.90
N GLN A 373 -15.91 4.54 -2.59
CA GLN A 373 -15.36 4.56 -1.24
C GLN A 373 -16.36 5.15 -0.24
N ASN A 374 -16.94 6.30 -0.58
CA ASN A 374 -17.95 6.96 0.24
C ASN A 374 -19.22 6.10 0.41
N GLU A 375 -19.72 5.49 -0.66
CA GLU A 375 -20.86 4.55 -0.58
C GLU A 375 -20.55 3.36 0.32
N PHE A 376 -19.34 2.81 0.25
CA PHE A 376 -18.93 1.69 1.07
C PHE A 376 -18.79 2.08 2.55
N LYS A 377 -18.27 3.29 2.84
CA LYS A 377 -18.24 3.86 4.19
C LYS A 377 -19.63 4.03 4.77
N ASP A 378 -20.58 4.57 4.00
CA ASP A 378 -21.98 4.72 4.43
C ASP A 378 -22.63 3.37 4.75
N ARG A 379 -22.33 2.33 3.96
CA ARG A 379 -22.78 0.95 4.23
C ARG A 379 -22.17 0.38 5.51
N LEU A 380 -20.89 0.61 5.75
CA LEU A 380 -20.21 0.21 6.97
C LEU A 380 -20.82 0.92 8.19
N GLN A 381 -20.98 2.25 8.15
CA GLN A 381 -21.64 3.00 9.22
C GLN A 381 -23.04 2.45 9.51
N THR A 382 -23.84 2.19 8.48
CA THR A 382 -25.18 1.60 8.63
C THR A 382 -25.13 0.24 9.34
N LEU A 383 -24.16 -0.61 9.00
CA LEU A 383 -23.97 -1.91 9.65
C LEU A 383 -23.59 -1.75 11.13
N ALA A 384 -22.69 -0.81 11.44
CA ALA A 384 -22.27 -0.51 12.80
C ALA A 384 -23.47 -0.06 13.66
N ASP A 385 -24.28 0.87 13.14
CA ASP A 385 -25.49 1.37 13.83
C ASP A 385 -26.49 0.24 14.14
N VAL A 386 -26.71 -0.67 13.19
CA VAL A 386 -27.63 -1.81 13.36
C VAL A 386 -27.12 -2.81 14.39
N LEU A 387 -25.81 -3.01 14.47
CA LEU A 387 -25.19 -3.98 15.38
C LEU A 387 -24.76 -3.39 16.73
N GLY A 388 -24.86 -2.07 16.91
CA GLY A 388 -24.50 -1.38 18.14
C GLY A 388 -23.01 -1.16 18.33
N PHE A 389 -22.26 -0.99 17.23
CA PHE A 389 -20.85 -0.60 17.24
C PHE A 389 -20.72 0.92 17.01
N ASP A 390 -19.74 1.53 17.67
CA ASP A 390 -19.18 2.81 17.24
C ASP A 390 -18.22 2.56 16.08
N ALA A 391 -18.32 3.37 15.02
CA ALA A 391 -17.47 3.25 13.84
C ALA A 391 -16.62 4.50 13.69
N LYS A 392 -15.30 4.31 13.64
CA LYS A 392 -14.33 5.37 13.42
C LYS A 392 -13.61 5.16 12.10
N PHE A 393 -13.56 6.21 11.29
CA PHE A 393 -12.91 6.22 9.98
C PHE A 393 -11.66 7.10 10.07
N GLU A 394 -10.49 6.54 9.79
CA GLU A 394 -9.19 7.20 9.93
C GLU A 394 -8.28 6.89 8.76
N PHE A 395 -7.25 7.71 8.57
CA PHE A 395 -6.22 7.52 7.53
C PHE A 395 -6.83 7.35 6.13
N GLU A 396 -7.81 8.19 5.82
CA GLU A 396 -8.48 8.18 4.52
C GLU A 396 -7.59 8.85 3.47
N TYR A 397 -7.43 8.17 2.33
CA TYR A 397 -6.78 8.73 1.16
C TYR A 397 -7.58 8.40 -0.11
N PRO A 398 -7.57 9.31 -1.11
CA PRO A 398 -8.32 9.14 -2.34
C PRO A 398 -7.68 8.09 -3.25
N GLY A 399 -8.52 7.46 -4.06
CA GLY A 399 -8.08 6.59 -5.15
C GLY A 399 -7.84 7.37 -6.44
N TRP A 400 -7.09 6.76 -7.34
CA TRP A 400 -6.92 7.24 -8.70
C TRP A 400 -7.67 6.33 -9.66
N SER A 401 -8.78 6.83 -10.20
CA SER A 401 -9.63 6.06 -11.11
C SER A 401 -9.02 5.95 -12.50
N TYR A 402 -9.14 4.77 -13.11
CA TYR A 402 -8.75 4.54 -14.50
C TYR A 402 -9.48 5.51 -15.46
N ALA A 403 -8.70 6.21 -16.29
CA ALA A 403 -9.22 7.03 -17.38
C ALA A 403 -9.25 6.24 -18.70
N GLU A 404 -10.43 6.11 -19.33
CA GLU A 404 -10.57 5.44 -20.63
C GLU A 404 -9.77 6.16 -21.74
N HIS A 405 -9.73 7.49 -21.69
CA HIS A 405 -8.93 8.32 -22.58
C HIS A 405 -7.80 8.99 -21.77
N SER A 406 -6.55 8.68 -22.12
CA SER A 406 -5.35 9.22 -21.48
C SER A 406 -4.28 9.49 -22.55
N PRO A 407 -4.17 10.74 -23.03
CA PRO A 407 -3.14 11.13 -23.97
C PRO A 407 -1.71 10.78 -23.53
N VAL A 408 -1.35 10.98 -22.26
CA VAL A 408 -0.01 10.65 -21.76
C VAL A 408 0.27 9.16 -21.86
N ARG A 409 -0.72 8.31 -21.56
CA ARG A 409 -0.61 6.86 -21.71
C ARG A 409 -0.39 6.44 -23.15
N GLU A 410 -1.11 7.05 -24.09
CA GLU A 410 -0.93 6.77 -25.52
C GLU A 410 0.50 7.09 -25.97
N VAL A 411 1.06 8.22 -25.53
CA VAL A 411 2.45 8.62 -25.83
C VAL A 411 3.46 7.62 -25.27
N PHE A 412 3.28 7.16 -24.02
CA PHE A 412 4.14 6.15 -23.41
C PHE A 412 4.09 4.81 -24.13
N VAL A 413 2.89 4.32 -24.48
CA VAL A 413 2.71 3.07 -25.22
C VAL A 413 3.38 3.13 -26.59
N GLU A 414 3.23 4.25 -27.31
CA GLU A 414 3.88 4.45 -28.60
C GLU A 414 5.40 4.51 -28.49
N SER A 415 5.91 5.32 -27.56
CA SER A 415 7.35 5.50 -27.34
C SER A 415 8.03 4.18 -26.93
N TYR A 416 7.47 3.47 -25.95
CA TYR A 416 8.02 2.21 -25.45
C TYR A 416 8.14 1.17 -26.57
N ARG A 417 7.08 1.03 -27.37
CA ARG A 417 7.06 0.10 -28.50
C ARG A 417 8.06 0.44 -29.60
N GLU A 418 8.23 1.72 -29.90
CA GLU A 418 9.20 2.17 -30.92
C GLU A 418 10.65 2.01 -30.45
N LEU A 419 10.94 2.30 -29.18
CA LEU A 419 12.29 2.20 -28.62
C LEU A 419 12.72 0.75 -28.39
N PHE A 420 11.83 -0.08 -27.82
CA PHE A 420 12.22 -1.40 -27.30
C PHE A 420 11.63 -2.58 -28.07
N GLY A 421 10.68 -2.35 -28.98
CA GLY A 421 10.07 -3.39 -29.80
C GLY A 421 9.14 -4.35 -29.05
N SER A 422 8.73 -3.99 -27.83
CA SER A 422 7.77 -4.70 -26.97
C SER A 422 6.61 -3.78 -26.57
N GLU A 423 5.51 -4.36 -26.09
CA GLU A 423 4.35 -3.57 -25.61
C GLU A 423 4.55 -3.16 -24.14
N LEU A 424 4.17 -1.92 -23.81
CA LEU A 424 4.09 -1.45 -22.43
C LEU A 424 2.89 -2.12 -21.74
N ARG A 425 3.14 -2.85 -20.65
CA ARG A 425 2.08 -3.46 -19.84
C ARG A 425 1.35 -2.38 -19.07
N ILE A 426 0.02 -2.34 -19.18
CA ILE A 426 -0.82 -1.41 -18.42
C ILE A 426 -1.46 -2.15 -17.26
N GLU A 427 -1.33 -1.62 -16.06
CA GLU A 427 -1.93 -2.23 -14.87
C GLU A 427 -2.62 -1.23 -13.95
N SER A 428 -3.43 -1.79 -13.05
CA SER A 428 -4.07 -1.05 -11.96
C SER A 428 -3.67 -1.74 -10.67
N ILE A 429 -3.11 -0.99 -9.74
CA ILE A 429 -2.74 -1.54 -8.44
C ILE A 429 -3.90 -1.36 -7.47
N HIS A 430 -4.15 -2.35 -6.63
CA HIS A 430 -5.18 -2.25 -5.59
C HIS A 430 -4.57 -1.81 -4.24
N ALA A 431 -3.64 -0.86 -4.32
CA ALA A 431 -2.92 -0.23 -3.21
C ALA A 431 -2.91 1.30 -3.41
N GLY A 432 -2.46 2.06 -2.41
CA GLY A 432 -2.36 3.52 -2.50
C GLY A 432 -1.12 3.97 -3.26
N LEU A 433 -1.23 5.10 -3.97
CA LEU A 433 -0.12 5.89 -4.50
C LEU A 433 -0.46 7.37 -4.29
N GLU A 434 0.56 8.22 -4.21
CA GLU A 434 0.38 9.69 -4.17
C GLU A 434 -0.43 10.23 -5.36
N CYS A 435 -0.43 9.51 -6.49
CA CYS A 435 -1.24 9.83 -7.67
C CYS A 435 -2.73 10.08 -7.34
N GLY A 436 -3.30 9.38 -6.35
CA GLY A 436 -4.66 9.60 -5.90
C GLY A 436 -4.89 11.01 -5.33
N LEU A 437 -3.96 11.48 -4.50
CA LEU A 437 -4.01 12.81 -3.86
C LEU A 437 -3.90 13.92 -4.90
N PHE A 438 -3.02 13.75 -5.88
CA PHE A 438 -2.91 14.70 -7.00
C PHE A 438 -4.13 14.68 -7.90
N ALA A 439 -4.66 13.51 -8.26
CA ALA A 439 -5.83 13.38 -9.12
C ALA A 439 -7.10 13.97 -8.51
N GLU A 440 -7.27 13.85 -7.19
CA GLU A 440 -8.39 14.49 -6.48
C GLU A 440 -8.30 16.02 -6.49
N ALA A 441 -7.11 16.56 -6.22
CA ALA A 441 -6.91 18.01 -6.12
C ALA A 441 -6.81 18.73 -7.47
N LEU A 442 -6.23 18.08 -8.49
CA LEU A 442 -5.97 18.65 -9.81
C LEU A 442 -7.03 18.16 -10.81
N HIS A 443 -8.16 18.85 -10.88
CA HIS A 443 -9.22 18.49 -11.82
C HIS A 443 -8.72 18.41 -13.27
N GLY A 444 -9.01 17.28 -13.93
CA GLY A 444 -8.61 16.99 -15.30
C GLY A 444 -7.16 16.53 -15.46
N LEU A 445 -6.49 16.15 -14.37
CA LEU A 445 -5.15 15.55 -14.42
C LEU A 445 -5.17 14.23 -15.20
N ASP A 446 -4.36 14.19 -16.26
CA ASP A 446 -4.00 12.96 -16.97
C ASP A 446 -2.68 12.45 -16.42
N ALA A 447 -2.71 11.31 -15.73
CA ALA A 447 -1.56 10.78 -15.00
C ALA A 447 -1.13 9.42 -15.53
N ILE A 448 0.14 9.09 -15.30
CA ILE A 448 0.72 7.76 -15.49
C ILE A 448 1.84 7.58 -14.46
N ALA A 449 1.95 6.39 -13.88
CA ALA A 449 3.04 6.01 -12.98
C ALA A 449 3.91 4.95 -13.65
N VAL A 450 5.21 5.19 -13.71
CA VAL A 450 6.21 4.38 -14.43
C VAL A 450 7.57 4.47 -13.71
N GLY A 451 8.43 3.50 -13.91
CA GLY A 451 9.79 3.56 -13.37
C GLY A 451 10.68 2.43 -13.86
N PRO A 452 11.94 2.40 -13.41
CA PRO A 452 12.86 1.32 -13.69
C PRO A 452 12.57 0.08 -12.82
N THR A 453 13.27 -1.01 -13.11
CA THR A 453 13.18 -2.25 -12.33
C THR A 453 13.89 -2.11 -10.99
N LEU A 454 13.10 -2.12 -9.92
CA LEU A 454 13.52 -2.25 -8.53
C LEU A 454 13.09 -3.63 -8.01
N SER A 455 13.73 -4.12 -6.96
CA SER A 455 13.37 -5.41 -6.34
C SER A 455 13.61 -5.37 -4.85
N ASP A 456 12.77 -6.08 -4.09
CA ASP A 456 12.86 -6.20 -2.63
C ASP A 456 12.87 -4.83 -1.91
N VAL A 457 12.14 -3.88 -2.48
CA VAL A 457 11.94 -2.52 -1.96
C VAL A 457 11.46 -2.57 -0.50
N HIS A 458 11.92 -1.59 0.29
CA HIS A 458 11.71 -1.48 1.75
C HIS A 458 12.45 -2.52 2.61
N THR A 459 13.34 -3.33 2.03
CA THR A 459 14.14 -4.31 2.78
C THR A 459 15.65 -4.10 2.59
N PRO A 460 16.51 -4.69 3.44
CA PRO A 460 17.96 -4.65 3.24
C PRO A 460 18.46 -5.40 1.99
N ASP A 461 17.58 -6.15 1.33
CA ASP A 461 17.86 -6.83 0.06
C ASP A 461 17.47 -5.97 -1.16
N GLU A 462 17.00 -4.73 -0.93
CA GLU A 462 16.60 -3.79 -1.98
C GLU A 462 17.69 -3.61 -3.05
N SER A 463 17.28 -3.67 -4.31
CA SER A 463 18.18 -3.57 -5.45
C SER A 463 17.57 -2.85 -6.66
N MET A 464 18.44 -2.27 -7.48
CA MET A 464 18.08 -1.60 -8.74
C MET A 464 18.90 -2.16 -9.90
N GLU A 465 18.22 -2.53 -11.00
CA GLU A 465 18.88 -2.91 -12.25
C GLU A 465 19.38 -1.65 -12.98
N LEU A 466 20.70 -1.43 -13.03
CA LEU A 466 21.27 -0.21 -13.59
C LEU A 466 20.96 -0.04 -15.08
N ALA A 467 20.95 -1.14 -15.85
CA ALA A 467 20.60 -1.10 -17.26
C ALA A 467 19.12 -0.77 -17.50
N SER A 468 18.24 -1.11 -16.55
CA SER A 468 16.83 -0.72 -16.58
C SER A 468 16.67 0.78 -16.32
N ALA A 469 17.44 1.34 -15.38
CA ALA A 469 17.47 2.79 -15.17
C ALA A 469 17.95 3.59 -16.41
N GLU A 470 18.95 3.08 -17.15
CA GLU A 470 19.36 3.70 -18.43
C GLU A 470 18.23 3.71 -19.46
N ARG A 471 17.61 2.54 -19.71
CA ARG A 471 16.52 2.40 -20.68
C ARG A 471 15.30 3.25 -20.28
N PHE A 472 15.00 3.30 -18.98
CA PHE A 472 13.92 4.13 -18.48
C PHE A 472 14.19 5.62 -18.71
N TYR A 473 15.44 6.08 -18.54
CA TYR A 473 15.82 7.45 -18.93
C TYR A 473 15.61 7.70 -20.43
N GLU A 474 16.03 6.78 -21.30
CA GLU A 474 15.80 6.90 -22.75
C GLU A 474 14.31 7.05 -23.08
N LEU A 475 13.45 6.26 -22.44
CA LEU A 475 12.00 6.35 -22.57
C LEU A 475 11.47 7.70 -22.11
N LEU A 476 11.87 8.15 -20.91
CA LEU A 476 11.42 9.42 -20.34
C LEU A 476 11.76 10.61 -21.27
N ILE A 477 12.98 10.63 -21.82
CA ILE A 477 13.41 11.69 -22.74
C ILE A 477 12.62 11.66 -24.06
N ASP A 478 12.38 10.48 -24.64
CA ASP A 478 11.58 10.38 -25.87
C ASP A 478 10.12 10.81 -25.64
N VAL A 479 9.53 10.43 -24.50
CA VAL A 479 8.18 10.88 -24.11
C VAL A 479 8.12 12.39 -23.94
N LEU A 480 9.06 12.99 -23.19
CA LEU A 480 9.10 14.45 -23.01
C LEU A 480 9.24 15.18 -24.35
N LYS A 481 10.04 14.63 -25.27
CA LYS A 481 10.19 15.16 -26.63
C LYS A 481 8.91 15.05 -27.45
N ARG A 482 8.15 13.95 -27.32
CA ARG A 482 6.85 13.80 -27.99
C ARG A 482 5.81 14.76 -27.43
N LEU A 483 5.79 14.96 -26.11
CA LEU A 483 4.89 15.91 -25.45
C LEU A 483 5.24 17.38 -25.76
N ALA A 484 6.48 17.64 -26.19
CA ALA A 484 6.95 18.96 -26.62
C ALA A 484 6.56 19.34 -28.06
N ALA A 485 6.20 18.35 -28.89
CA ALA A 485 5.89 18.50 -30.31
C ALA A 485 4.42 18.84 -30.54
#